data_AF-A0A538L3D8-F1
#
_entry.id   AF-A0A538L3D8-F1
#
_cell.length_a   1.000
_cell.length_b   1.000
_cell.length_c   1.000
_cell.angle_alpha   90.00
_cell.angle_beta   90.00
_cell.angle_gamma   90.00
#
_symmetry.space_group_name_H-M   'P 1'
#
loop_
_entity.id
_entity.type
_entity.pdbx_description
1 polymer ?
#
loop_
_entity_poly.entity_id
_entity_poly.type
_entity_poly.pdbx_seq_one_letter_code
_entity_poly.pdbx_strand_id
1 'polypeptide(L)' 'MRHVASFGRFWWNFVVGDDWVAAAGVVAAIGLTAALAAGGITVWWVMPLAVLVVLTVSLRRAASG' A
#
# COMPACT_ATOMS: atom_id res chain seq x y z
N MET A 1 24.65 11.18 5.99
CA MET A 1 23.37 11.43 6.70
C MET A 1 22.32 12.17 5.86
N ARG A 2 22.71 13.13 5.00
CA ARG A 2 21.77 13.92 4.16
C ARG A 2 21.04 13.11 3.08
N HIS A 3 21.68 12.09 2.51
CA HIS A 3 21.10 11.24 1.46
C HIS A 3 20.01 10.30 1.96
N VAL A 4 20.13 9.78 3.19
CA VAL A 4 19.10 8.91 3.79
C VAL A 4 17.83 9.71 4.10
N ALA A 5 17.99 10.95 4.58
CA ALA A 5 16.87 11.85 4.84
C ALA A 5 16.17 12.31 3.54
N SER A 6 16.92 12.58 2.46
CA SER A 6 16.30 12.91 1.16
C SER A 6 15.62 11.70 0.54
N PHE A 7 16.16 10.50 0.71
CA PHE A 7 15.56 9.26 0.24
C PHE A 7 14.24 8.96 0.97
N GLY A 8 14.21 9.06 2.30
CA GLY A 8 12.96 8.90 3.07
C GLY A 8 11.90 9.94 2.72
N ARG A 9 12.31 11.19 2.49
CA ARG A 9 11.39 12.27 2.09
C ARG A 9 10.91 12.14 0.64
N PHE A 10 11.74 11.58 -0.24
CA PHE A 10 11.34 11.20 -1.59
C PHE A 10 10.26 10.13 -1.56
N TRP A 11 10.45 9.05 -0.80
CA TRP A 11 9.41 8.03 -0.61
C TRP A 11 8.14 8.59 0.01
N TRP A 12 8.26 9.50 0.98
CA TRP A 12 7.10 10.17 1.56
C TRP A 12 6.32 10.99 0.53
N ASN A 13 6.99 11.83 -0.25
CA ASN A 13 6.32 12.63 -1.29
C ASN A 13 5.80 11.77 -2.45
N PHE A 14 6.50 10.69 -2.81
CA PHE A 14 6.10 9.78 -3.87
C PHE A 14 4.92 8.88 -3.45
N VAL A 15 4.88 8.40 -2.21
CA VAL A 15 3.83 7.46 -1.76
C VAL A 15 2.64 8.21 -1.15
N VAL A 16 2.88 9.25 -0.35
CA VAL A 16 1.83 10.01 0.33
C VAL A 16 1.37 11.20 -0.51
N GLY A 17 2.28 11.83 -1.26
CA GLY A 17 1.99 13.01 -2.09
C GLY A 17 1.38 12.69 -3.46
N ASP A 18 1.70 11.54 -4.07
CA ASP A 18 1.15 11.13 -5.37
C ASP A 18 -0.21 10.42 -5.21
N ASP A 19 -0.27 9.38 -4.36
CA ASP A 19 -1.51 8.62 -4.12
C ASP A 19 -1.64 8.09 -2.68
N TRP A 20 -2.16 8.95 -1.79
CA TRP A 20 -2.41 8.59 -0.39
C TRP A 20 -3.29 7.34 -0.20
N VAL A 21 -4.07 6.94 -1.22
CA VAL A 21 -4.93 5.76 -1.15
C VAL A 21 -4.10 4.48 -1.32
N ALA A 22 -3.05 4.52 -2.15
CA ALA A 22 -2.11 3.41 -2.23
C ALA A 22 -1.38 3.21 -0.89
N ALA A 23 -0.96 4.31 -0.24
CA ALA A 23 -0.35 4.26 1.09
C ALA A 23 -1.29 3.62 2.13
N ALA A 24 -2.55 4.05 2.17
CA ALA A 24 -3.56 3.48 3.06
C ALA A 24 -3.84 2.00 2.74
N GLY A 25 -3.88 1.63 1.46
CA GLY A 25 -4.06 0.25 1.00
C GLY A 25 -2.93 -0.68 1.44
N VAL A 26 -1.67 -0.21 1.38
CA VAL A 26 -0.51 -0.97 1.86
C VAL A 26 -0.57 -1.19 3.37
N VAL A 27 -0.86 -0.14 4.15
CA VAL A 27 -0.99 -0.26 5.61
C VAL A 27 -2.10 -1.24 5.98
N ALA A 28 -3.26 -1.14 5.33
CA ALA A 28 -4.37 -2.06 5.53
C ALA A 28 -4.00 -3.51 5.17
N ALA A 29 -3.32 -3.72 4.04
CA ALA A 29 -2.88 -5.04 3.60
C ALA A 29 -1.88 -5.68 4.58
N ILE A 30 -0.91 -4.93 5.07
CA ILE A 30 0.06 -5.40 6.07
C ILE A 30 -0.65 -5.72 7.39
N GLY A 31 -1.54 -4.83 7.86
CA GLY A 31 -2.30 -5.05 9.09
C GLY A 31 -3.18 -6.29 9.02
N LEU A 32 -3.90 -6.48 7.90
CA LEU A 32 -4.71 -7.66 7.67
C LEU A 32 -3.87 -8.93 7.59
N THR A 33 -2.71 -8.85 6.91
CA THR A 33 -1.77 -9.98 6.83
C THR A 33 -1.28 -10.39 8.21
N ALA A 34 -0.87 -9.43 9.03
CA ALA A 34 -0.38 -9.68 10.39
C ALA A 34 -1.47 -10.27 11.30
N ALA A 35 -2.71 -9.75 11.23
CA ALA A 35 -3.83 -10.25 12.00
C ALA A 35 -4.17 -11.72 11.65
N LEU A 36 -4.20 -12.05 10.36
CA LEU A 36 -4.49 -13.40 9.88
C LEU A 36 -3.34 -14.38 10.18
N ALA A 37 -2.09 -13.93 10.03
CA ALA A 37 -0.92 -14.73 10.37
C ALA A 37 -0.87 -15.05 11.88
N ALA A 38 -1.22 -14.09 12.73
CA ALA A 38 -1.30 -14.31 14.18
C ALA A 38 -2.36 -15.35 14.57
N GLY A 39 -3.40 -15.52 13.75
CA GLY A 39 -4.40 -16.58 13.89
C GLY A 39 -4.00 -17.94 13.32
N GLY A 40 -2.79 -18.09 12.78
CA GLY A 40 -2.31 -19.33 12.16
C GLY A 40 -2.89 -19.64 10.77
N ILE A 41 -3.55 -18.67 10.13
CA ILE A 41 -4.12 -18.82 8.79
C ILE A 41 -3.02 -18.64 7.75
N THR A 42 -2.98 -19.48 6.71
CA THR A 42 -2.04 -19.30 5.59
C THR A 42 -2.48 -18.12 4.72
N VAL A 43 -1.65 -17.08 4.67
CA VAL A 43 -2.04 -15.72 4.22
C VAL A 43 -1.67 -15.40 2.77
N TRP A 44 -1.37 -16.42 1.95
CA TRP A 44 -0.89 -16.25 0.58
C TRP A 44 -1.85 -15.47 -0.34
N TRP A 45 -3.15 -15.44 -0.02
CA TRP A 45 -4.21 -14.77 -0.78
C TRP A 45 -4.33 -13.26 -0.50
N VAL A 46 -3.69 -12.74 0.56
CA VAL A 46 -3.79 -11.31 0.92
C VAL A 46 -3.05 -10.43 -0.08
N MET A 47 -1.91 -10.87 -0.61
CA MET A 47 -1.19 -10.12 -1.64
C MET A 47 -1.99 -9.98 -2.95
N PRO A 48 -2.59 -11.05 -3.52
CA PRO A 48 -3.51 -10.94 -4.65
C PRO A 48 -4.67 -9.97 -4.42
N LEU A 49 -5.31 -10.00 -3.25
CA LEU A 49 -6.40 -9.07 -2.93
C LEU A 49 -5.91 -7.63 -2.80
N ALA A 50 -4.75 -7.41 -2.17
CA ALA A 50 -4.14 -6.09 -2.06
C ALA A 50 -3.86 -5.50 -3.45
N VAL A 51 -3.33 -6.31 -4.38
CA VAL A 51 -3.12 -5.90 -5.77
C VAL A 51 -4.45 -5.53 -6.44
N LEU A 52 -5.48 -6.36 -6.33
CA LEU A 52 -6.80 -6.05 -6.92
C LEU A 52 -7.38 -4.74 -6.39
N VAL A 53 -7.29 -4.49 -5.08
CA VAL A 53 -7.80 -3.27 -4.46
C VAL A 53 -7.04 -2.04 -4.95
N VAL A 54 -5.71 -2.06 -4.90
CA VAL A 54 -4.88 -0.94 -5.35
C VAL A 54 -5.13 -0.66 -6.83
N LEU A 55 -5.11 -1.70 -7.66
CA LEU A 55 -5.33 -1.56 -9.11
C LEU A 55 -6.70 -0.97 -9.43
N THR A 56 -7.76 -1.47 -8.76
CA THR A 56 -9.13 -0.99 -8.99
C THR A 56 -9.29 0.47 -8.60
N VAL A 57 -8.68 0.87 -7.49
CA VAL A 57 -8.74 2.27 -7.04
C VAL A 57 -7.95 3.19 -7.97
N SER A 58 -6.73 2.80 -8.36
CA SER A 58 -5.92 3.57 -9.31
C SER A 58 -6.61 3.71 -10.65
N LEU A 59 -7.21 2.64 -11.18
CA LEU A 59 -7.98 2.68 -12.43
C LEU A 59 -9.22 3.58 -12.30
N ARG A 60 -9.96 3.49 -11.20
CA ARG A 60 -11.12 4.37 -10.96
C ARG A 60 -10.70 5.83 -10.91
N ARG A 61 -9.62 6.18 -10.22
CA ARG A 61 -9.09 7.55 -10.21
C ARG A 61 -8.68 8.03 -11.60
N ALA A 62 -7.92 7.22 -12.31
CA ALA A 62 -7.47 7.55 -13.66
C ALA A 62 -8.63 7.72 -14.66
N ALA A 63 -9.71 6.94 -14.51
CA ALA A 63 -10.90 7.03 -15.36
C ALA A 63 -11.88 8.13 -14.95
N SER A 64 -11.74 8.70 -13.75
CA SER A 64 -12.61 9.77 -13.23
C SER A 64 -12.06 11.17 -13.47
N GLY A 65 -10.85 11.29 -14.02
CA GLY A 65 -10.21 12.55 -14.42
C GLY A 65 -10.19 12.71 -15.93
#